data_AF-A0A3D2RND6-F1
#
_entry.id   AF-A0A3D2RND6-F1
#
_cell.length_a   1.000
_cell.length_b   1.000
_cell.length_c   1.000
_cell.angle_alpha   90.00
_cell.angle_beta   90.00
_cell.angle_gamma   90.00
#
_symmetry.space_group_name_H-M   'P 1'
#
loop_
_entity.id
_entity.type
_entity.pdbx_description
1 polymer ?
#
loop_
_entity_poly.entity_id
_entity_poly.type
_entity_poly.pdbx_seq_one_letter_code
_entity_poly.pdbx_strand_id
1 'polypeptide(L)'
;MSEGTTAQNRLYKETSPYLLQHASNPVDWYPWSEEAFDRARNEDKPIFLSVGYSACHWCHVMEHESFEDEEIAELMNTHYINIKVDREERADVDEIYMNAVQIMTQQGGWPMSVFLTPEGKPFYGGTYFPPGNGYGRPGFRQVLLSIADFYKTRRDEVDRAIDGLMEGLNRIATLPGDGSELDLDLISQTASVLAQSFDDRDGGFGSQPKFPNSMSLEVFLRNYARTGQPEDLARVTMTLDRMARGGIYDQLGGGFHRYSVDHKWLVPHFEKMLYDNA
;
A
#
# COMPACT_ATOMS: atom_id res chain seq x y z
N MET A 1 43.14 -5.30 -10.16
CA MET A 1 41.67 -5.28 -10.21
C MET A 1 41.22 -5.81 -8.87
N SER A 2 40.91 -4.93 -7.93
CA SER A 2 40.35 -5.32 -6.63
C SER A 2 38.87 -5.62 -6.85
N GLU A 3 38.48 -6.88 -6.75
CA GLU A 3 37.07 -7.24 -6.56
C GLU A 3 36.64 -6.63 -5.23
N GLY A 4 35.93 -5.50 -5.30
CA GLY A 4 35.29 -4.90 -4.14
C GLY A 4 34.13 -5.80 -3.75
N THR A 5 34.29 -6.55 -2.67
CA THR A 5 33.17 -7.26 -2.03
C THR A 5 32.13 -6.21 -1.65
N THR A 6 31.06 -6.09 -2.41
CA THR A 6 29.91 -5.24 -2.06
C THR A 6 29.42 -5.72 -0.69
N ALA A 7 29.42 -4.85 0.31
CA ALA A 7 28.99 -5.23 1.65
C ALA A 7 27.54 -5.75 1.58
N GLN A 8 27.32 -6.97 2.07
CA GLN A 8 25.98 -7.56 2.09
C GLN A 8 25.35 -7.40 3.48
N ASN A 9 24.11 -6.92 3.50
CA ASN A 9 23.28 -6.85 4.71
C ASN A 9 22.67 -8.22 5.03
N ARG A 10 21.95 -8.37 6.15
CA ARG A 10 21.51 -9.68 6.66
C ARG A 10 20.61 -10.45 5.70
N LEU A 11 19.98 -9.79 4.73
CA LEU A 11 19.11 -10.44 3.76
C LEU A 11 19.85 -11.44 2.85
N TYR A 12 21.19 -11.43 2.78
CA TYR A 12 21.93 -12.45 2.01
C TYR A 12 21.70 -13.89 2.49
N LYS A 13 21.16 -14.07 3.71
CA LYS A 13 20.84 -15.38 4.30
C LYS A 13 19.42 -15.84 4.02
N GLU A 14 18.58 -14.98 3.46
CA GLU A 14 17.18 -15.30 3.20
C GLU A 14 17.04 -16.19 1.96
N THR A 15 15.89 -16.87 1.85
CA THR A 15 15.57 -17.71 0.70
C THR A 15 14.71 -17.00 -0.33
N SER A 16 13.95 -15.98 0.08
CA SER A 16 13.11 -15.18 -0.82
C SER A 16 13.98 -14.51 -1.90
N PRO A 17 13.68 -14.73 -3.20
CA PRO A 17 14.33 -13.99 -4.27
C PRO A 17 14.14 -12.48 -4.15
N TYR A 18 12.99 -12.03 -3.64
CA TYR A 18 12.69 -10.63 -3.41
C TYR A 18 13.59 -10.03 -2.32
N LEU A 19 13.78 -10.73 -1.20
CA LEU A 19 14.68 -10.25 -0.13
C LEU A 19 16.15 -10.28 -0.56
N LEU A 20 16.57 -11.33 -1.27
CA LEU A 20 17.93 -11.46 -1.80
C LEU A 20 18.30 -10.34 -2.78
N GLN A 21 17.34 -9.81 -3.56
CA GLN A 21 17.56 -8.65 -4.43
C GLN A 21 18.04 -7.41 -3.64
N HIS A 22 17.55 -7.25 -2.41
CA HIS A 22 17.91 -6.13 -1.53
C HIS A 22 19.17 -6.38 -0.68
N ALA A 23 19.81 -7.55 -0.79
CA ALA A 23 20.92 -7.93 0.09
C ALA A 23 22.18 -7.09 -0.08
N SER A 24 22.36 -6.44 -1.24
CA SER A 24 23.47 -5.53 -1.52
C SER A 24 23.15 -4.05 -1.33
N ASN A 25 21.92 -3.71 -0.93
CA ASN A 25 21.55 -2.32 -0.72
C ASN A 25 22.33 -1.72 0.45
N PRO A 26 22.74 -0.44 0.38
CA PRO A 26 23.47 0.24 1.46
C PRO A 26 22.66 0.37 2.75
N VAL A 27 21.33 0.24 2.68
CA VAL A 27 20.47 0.12 3.85
C VAL A 27 20.80 -1.17 4.61
N ASP A 28 21.03 -1.07 5.92
CA ASP A 28 21.29 -2.19 6.84
C ASP A 28 19.98 -2.94 7.13
N TRP A 29 19.50 -3.67 6.13
CA TRP A 29 18.26 -4.43 6.22
C TRP A 29 18.38 -5.63 7.14
N TYR A 30 17.33 -5.84 7.92
CA TYR A 30 17.03 -7.06 8.64
C TYR A 30 15.81 -7.76 7.99
N PRO A 31 15.75 -9.09 8.04
CA PRO A 31 14.49 -9.80 7.87
C PRO A 31 13.60 -9.55 9.10
N TRP A 32 12.31 -9.87 8.98
CA TRP A 32 11.41 -9.88 10.12
C TRP A 32 11.87 -10.91 11.17
N SER A 33 12.50 -10.44 12.25
CA SER A 33 13.21 -11.30 13.20
C SER A 33 13.27 -10.70 14.59
N GLU A 34 13.33 -11.54 15.63
CA GLU A 34 13.52 -11.09 17.02
C GLU A 34 14.79 -10.25 17.19
N GLU A 35 15.88 -10.57 16.45
CA GLU A 35 17.13 -9.80 16.46
C GLU A 35 16.91 -8.32 16.12
N ALA A 36 16.10 -8.04 15.09
CA ALA A 36 15.80 -6.67 14.69
C ALA A 36 15.01 -5.92 15.78
N PHE A 37 14.02 -6.58 16.37
CA PHE A 37 13.19 -6.00 17.43
C PHE A 37 13.98 -5.80 18.74
N ASP A 38 14.85 -6.73 19.10
CA ASP A 38 15.75 -6.59 20.26
C ASP A 38 16.71 -5.43 20.07
N ARG A 39 17.29 -5.29 18.88
CA ARG A 39 18.14 -4.14 18.55
C ARG A 39 17.37 -2.83 18.64
N ALA A 40 16.15 -2.77 18.12
CA ALA A 40 15.31 -1.59 18.20
C ALA A 40 15.02 -1.17 19.65
N ARG A 41 14.75 -2.16 20.53
CA ARG A 41 14.55 -1.92 21.98
C ARG A 41 15.83 -1.44 22.66
N ASN A 42 16.96 -2.09 22.39
CA ASN A 42 18.23 -1.78 23.03
C ASN A 42 18.78 -0.40 22.61
N GLU A 43 18.57 0.00 21.36
CA GLU A 43 19.00 1.30 20.84
C GLU A 43 17.95 2.41 21.02
N ASP A 44 16.76 2.08 21.52
CA ASP A 44 15.57 2.94 21.55
C ASP A 44 15.32 3.66 20.20
N LYS A 45 15.39 2.89 19.11
CA LYS A 45 15.17 3.37 17.75
C LYS A 45 13.84 2.88 17.20
N PRO A 46 13.11 3.74 16.46
CA PRO A 46 11.95 3.28 15.72
C PRO A 46 12.37 2.29 14.62
N ILE A 47 11.43 1.46 14.20
CA ILE A 47 11.61 0.52 13.10
C ILE A 47 11.01 1.13 11.84
N PHE A 48 11.73 1.06 10.72
CA PHE A 48 11.15 1.25 9.39
C PHE A 48 10.87 -0.12 8.79
N LEU A 49 9.59 -0.46 8.63
CA LEU A 49 9.12 -1.68 8.00
C LEU A 49 8.77 -1.41 6.54
N SER A 50 9.42 -2.12 5.62
CA SER A 50 9.12 -2.07 4.19
C SER A 50 8.67 -3.44 3.68
N VAL A 51 7.39 -3.55 3.35
CA VAL A 51 6.78 -4.78 2.80
C VAL A 51 6.58 -4.64 1.30
N GLY A 52 6.96 -5.66 0.54
CA GLY A 52 6.77 -5.72 -0.91
C GLY A 52 6.79 -7.17 -1.42
N TYR A 53 6.84 -7.33 -2.73
CA TYR A 53 6.90 -8.63 -3.41
C TYR A 53 7.57 -8.46 -4.78
N SER A 54 8.05 -9.56 -5.36
CA SER A 54 8.88 -9.57 -6.56
C SER A 54 8.24 -8.93 -7.81
N ALA A 55 6.92 -9.04 -7.98
CA ALA A 55 6.20 -8.45 -9.13
C ALA A 55 5.72 -7.00 -8.89
N CYS A 56 6.00 -6.41 -7.72
CA CYS A 56 5.58 -5.07 -7.36
C CYS A 56 6.42 -4.00 -8.07
N HIS A 57 5.86 -3.32 -9.08
CA HIS A 57 6.55 -2.25 -9.80
C HIS A 57 7.06 -1.13 -8.88
N TRP A 58 6.18 -0.54 -8.06
CA TRP A 58 6.57 0.58 -7.19
C TRP A 58 7.58 0.18 -6.11
N CYS A 59 7.68 -1.11 -5.77
CA CYS A 59 8.70 -1.61 -4.85
C CYS A 59 10.08 -1.52 -5.50
N HIS A 60 10.18 -1.88 -6.79
CA HIS A 60 11.41 -1.70 -7.58
C HIS A 60 11.72 -0.23 -7.81
N VAL A 61 10.71 0.62 -8.07
CA VAL A 61 10.92 2.08 -8.19
C VAL A 61 11.49 2.64 -6.88
N MET A 62 10.89 2.32 -5.73
CA MET A 62 11.37 2.81 -4.44
C MET A 62 12.74 2.25 -4.07
N GLU A 63 13.04 1.01 -4.45
CA GLU A 63 14.40 0.48 -4.31
C GLU A 63 15.40 1.34 -5.07
N HIS A 64 15.20 1.50 -6.37
CA HIS A 64 16.17 2.18 -7.23
C HIS A 64 16.30 3.66 -6.89
N GLU A 65 15.18 4.32 -6.59
CA GLU A 65 15.17 5.75 -6.30
C GLU A 65 15.60 6.09 -4.86
N SER A 66 15.53 5.13 -3.91
CA SER A 66 15.74 5.43 -2.48
C SER A 66 16.58 4.43 -1.72
N PHE A 67 16.36 3.13 -1.85
CA PHE A 67 17.10 2.14 -1.04
C PHE A 67 18.51 1.86 -1.56
N GLU A 68 18.79 2.15 -2.83
CA GLU A 68 20.14 2.11 -3.43
C GLU A 68 20.93 3.42 -3.22
N ASP A 69 20.26 4.51 -2.81
CA ASP A 69 20.89 5.81 -2.59
C ASP A 69 21.62 5.84 -1.24
N GLU A 70 22.95 6.00 -1.29
CA GLU A 70 23.83 5.98 -0.10
C GLU A 70 23.44 7.04 0.95
N GLU A 71 23.03 8.23 0.53
CA GLU A 71 22.66 9.30 1.47
C GLU A 71 21.32 9.03 2.15
N ILE A 72 20.32 8.48 1.43
CA ILE A 72 19.06 8.02 2.05
C ILE A 72 19.34 6.84 2.97
N ALA A 73 20.17 5.89 2.55
CA ALA A 73 20.53 4.75 3.35
C ALA A 73 21.25 5.14 4.65
N GLU A 74 22.15 6.13 4.60
CA GLU A 74 22.80 6.67 5.81
C GLU A 74 21.78 7.25 6.79
N LEU A 75 20.78 8.01 6.30
CA LEU A 75 19.70 8.53 7.14
C LEU A 75 18.88 7.39 7.76
N MET A 76 18.53 6.39 6.95
CA MET A 76 17.79 5.21 7.40
C MET A 76 18.57 4.46 8.48
N ASN A 77 19.84 4.15 8.25
CA ASN A 77 20.69 3.38 9.16
C ASN A 77 20.99 4.14 10.46
N THR A 78 21.06 5.47 10.38
CA THR A 78 21.30 6.33 11.55
C THR A 78 20.08 6.33 12.48
N HIS A 79 18.89 6.48 11.92
CA HIS A 79 17.69 6.79 12.68
C HIS A 79 16.78 5.60 12.95
N TYR A 80 16.89 4.51 12.18
CA TYR A 80 15.94 3.41 12.20
C TYR A 80 16.62 2.05 12.28
N ILE A 81 15.88 1.07 12.79
CA ILE A 81 16.13 -0.33 12.47
C ILE A 81 15.29 -0.68 11.24
N ASN A 82 15.94 -1.04 10.13
CA ASN A 82 15.28 -1.23 8.84
C ASN A 82 14.92 -2.70 8.65
N ILE A 83 13.63 -3.01 8.51
CA ILE A 83 13.13 -4.38 8.29
C ILE A 83 12.51 -4.49 6.90
N LYS A 84 12.96 -5.46 6.12
CA LYS A 84 12.39 -5.80 4.80
C LYS A 84 11.58 -7.09 4.92
N VAL A 85 10.40 -7.11 4.34
CA VAL A 85 9.50 -8.27 4.34
C VAL A 85 9.00 -8.58 2.94
N ASP A 86 9.06 -9.86 2.59
CA ASP A 86 8.36 -10.40 1.43
C ASP A 86 6.94 -10.78 1.85
N ARG A 87 5.96 -10.13 1.23
CA ARG A 87 4.54 -10.40 1.42
C ARG A 87 4.19 -11.86 1.06
N GLU A 88 4.83 -12.44 0.06
CA GLU A 88 4.51 -13.80 -0.39
C GLU A 88 4.92 -14.85 0.65
N GLU A 89 5.95 -14.59 1.44
CA GLU A 89 6.37 -15.45 2.55
C GLU A 89 5.66 -15.09 3.88
N ARG A 90 5.30 -13.81 4.08
CA ARG A 90 4.72 -13.28 5.34
C ARG A 90 3.45 -12.46 5.11
N ALA A 91 2.45 -13.10 4.53
CA ALA A 91 1.13 -12.50 4.30
C ALA A 91 0.44 -12.06 5.62
N ASP A 92 0.77 -12.71 6.74
CA ASP A 92 0.32 -12.34 8.08
C ASP A 92 0.79 -10.94 8.51
N VAL A 93 2.06 -10.63 8.28
CA VAL A 93 2.64 -9.31 8.57
C VAL A 93 2.05 -8.27 7.64
N ASP A 94 1.94 -8.61 6.35
CA ASP A 94 1.36 -7.72 5.34
C ASP A 94 -0.06 -7.29 5.70
N GLU A 95 -0.94 -8.23 6.05
CA GLU A 95 -2.34 -7.94 6.35
C GLU A 95 -2.49 -7.00 7.56
N ILE A 96 -1.77 -7.29 8.65
CA ILE A 96 -1.83 -6.49 9.89
C ILE A 96 -1.44 -5.04 9.61
N TYR A 97 -0.32 -4.83 8.93
CA TYR A 97 0.20 -3.48 8.70
C TYR A 97 -0.51 -2.76 7.54
N MET A 98 -1.08 -3.49 6.59
CA MET A 98 -1.91 -2.90 5.54
C MET A 98 -3.18 -2.28 6.14
N ASN A 99 -3.82 -2.98 7.08
CA ASN A 99 -4.97 -2.43 7.81
C ASN A 99 -4.60 -1.16 8.57
N ALA A 100 -3.42 -1.13 9.20
CA ALA A 100 -2.93 0.06 9.88
C ALA A 100 -2.74 1.26 8.90
N VAL A 101 -2.10 1.02 7.74
CA VAL A 101 -1.90 2.06 6.72
C VAL A 101 -3.23 2.57 6.16
N GLN A 102 -4.20 1.68 5.94
CA GLN A 102 -5.54 2.05 5.49
C GLN A 102 -6.29 2.91 6.51
N ILE A 103 -6.21 2.60 7.81
CA ILE A 103 -6.80 3.46 8.84
C ILE A 103 -6.15 4.84 8.83
N MET A 104 -4.81 4.90 8.79
CA MET A 104 -4.06 6.15 8.85
C MET A 104 -4.26 7.05 7.63
N THR A 105 -4.29 6.45 6.44
CA THR A 105 -4.17 7.20 5.18
C THR A 105 -5.43 7.14 4.31
N GLN A 106 -6.40 6.28 4.65
CA GLN A 106 -7.55 5.93 3.81
C GLN A 106 -7.14 5.36 2.43
N GLN A 107 -5.87 4.96 2.29
CA GLN A 107 -5.27 4.38 1.10
C GLN A 107 -4.48 3.13 1.49
N GLY A 108 -4.23 2.25 0.53
CA GLY A 108 -3.42 1.06 0.74
C GLY A 108 -2.71 0.66 -0.55
N GLY A 109 -1.64 -0.11 -0.43
CA GLY A 109 -0.86 -0.59 -1.56
C GLY A 109 0.61 -0.81 -1.24
N TRP A 110 1.34 -1.27 -2.24
CA TRP A 110 2.77 -1.59 -2.12
C TRP A 110 3.61 -0.65 -2.99
N PRO A 111 4.85 -0.29 -2.58
CA PRO A 111 5.52 -0.72 -1.35
C PRO A 111 4.80 -0.18 -0.13
N MET A 112 4.68 -1.01 0.91
CA MET A 112 4.08 -0.59 2.16
C MET A 112 5.20 -0.14 3.10
N SER A 113 5.15 1.12 3.50
CA SER A 113 6.20 1.78 4.29
C SER A 113 5.61 2.21 5.64
N VAL A 114 6.01 1.53 6.72
CA VAL A 114 5.41 1.71 8.04
C VAL A 114 6.47 1.99 9.09
N PHE A 115 6.20 2.94 9.97
CA PHE A 115 7.08 3.33 11.07
C PHE A 115 6.50 2.77 12.37
N LEU A 116 7.30 1.93 13.04
CA LEU A 116 6.89 1.21 14.23
C LEU A 116 7.72 1.61 15.43
N THR A 117 7.13 1.47 16.61
CA THR A 117 7.87 1.41 17.87
C THR A 117 8.69 0.10 17.96
N PRO A 118 9.67 0.01 18.87
CA PRO A 118 10.42 -1.23 19.17
C PRO A 118 9.53 -2.41 19.57
N GLU A 119 8.30 -2.16 20.00
CA GLU A 119 7.28 -3.15 20.34
C GLU A 119 6.44 -3.57 19.11
N GLY A 120 6.77 -3.06 17.92
CA GLY A 120 6.07 -3.35 16.66
C GLY A 120 4.75 -2.60 16.48
N LYS A 121 4.43 -1.62 17.34
CA LYS A 121 3.21 -0.83 17.22
C LYS A 121 3.36 0.25 16.14
N PRO A 122 2.50 0.30 15.11
CA PRO A 122 2.58 1.29 14.06
C PRO A 122 2.09 2.66 14.56
N PHE A 123 2.81 3.72 14.20
CA PHE A 123 2.44 5.10 14.56
C PHE A 123 2.45 6.07 13.38
N TYR A 124 3.03 5.66 12.24
CA TYR A 124 2.90 6.36 10.97
C TYR A 124 3.06 5.36 9.82
N GLY A 125 2.46 5.65 8.66
CA GLY A 125 2.57 4.76 7.51
C GLY A 125 2.10 5.40 6.21
N GLY A 126 2.51 4.80 5.11
CA GLY A 126 2.12 5.17 3.77
C GLY A 126 2.53 4.10 2.78
N THR A 127 2.39 4.42 1.50
CA THR A 127 2.79 3.52 0.41
C THR A 127 4.17 3.94 -0.14
N TYR A 128 4.18 4.50 -1.34
CA TYR A 128 5.36 5.03 -1.99
C TYR A 128 5.71 6.43 -1.47
N PHE A 129 6.97 6.64 -1.10
CA PHE A 129 7.54 7.96 -0.81
C PHE A 129 8.62 8.28 -1.85
N PRO A 130 8.45 9.36 -2.65
CA PRO A 130 9.47 9.75 -3.64
C PRO A 130 10.74 10.25 -2.93
N PRO A 131 11.95 10.10 -3.49
CA PRO A 131 13.19 10.50 -2.82
C PRO A 131 13.25 12.00 -2.48
N GLY A 132 12.72 12.83 -3.39
CA GLY A 132 12.60 14.28 -3.24
C GLY A 132 11.15 14.75 -3.17
N ASN A 133 10.97 16.03 -2.85
CA ASN A 133 9.63 16.65 -2.84
C ASN A 133 9.00 16.55 -4.23
N GLY A 134 7.79 15.98 -4.30
CA GLY A 134 7.13 15.68 -5.57
C GLY A 134 5.70 15.22 -5.33
N TYR A 135 4.87 15.26 -6.39
CA TYR A 135 3.48 14.80 -6.34
C TYR A 135 2.62 15.43 -5.22
N GLY A 136 2.96 16.66 -4.79
CA GLY A 136 2.27 17.35 -3.70
C GLY A 136 2.55 16.78 -2.30
N ARG A 137 3.61 15.99 -2.14
CA ARG A 137 3.99 15.31 -0.89
C ARG A 137 5.47 15.56 -0.55
N PRO A 138 5.85 15.52 0.74
CA PRO A 138 7.25 15.60 1.15
C PRO A 138 8.02 14.39 0.64
N GLY A 139 9.30 14.61 0.29
CA GLY A 139 10.21 13.56 -0.11
C GLY A 139 10.62 12.67 1.05
N PHE A 140 11.07 11.46 0.74
CA PHE A 140 11.37 10.41 1.69
C PHE A 140 12.42 10.83 2.71
N ARG A 141 13.45 11.60 2.30
CA ARG A 141 14.44 12.20 3.21
C ARG A 141 13.80 13.08 4.29
N GLN A 142 12.85 13.93 3.90
CA GLN A 142 12.15 14.81 4.82
C GLN A 142 11.23 14.01 5.74
N VAL A 143 10.56 12.99 5.21
CA VAL A 143 9.73 12.07 5.99
C VAL A 143 10.57 11.35 7.06
N LEU A 144 11.71 10.75 6.67
CA LEU A 144 12.64 10.07 7.56
C LEU A 144 13.13 10.98 8.69
N LEU A 145 13.55 12.21 8.39
CA LEU A 145 14.03 13.14 9.42
C LEU A 145 12.89 13.61 10.35
N SER A 146 11.73 13.94 9.79
CA SER A 146 10.60 14.46 10.56
C SER A 146 10.03 13.40 11.51
N ILE A 147 9.96 12.14 11.07
CA ILE A 147 9.47 11.04 11.89
C ILE A 147 10.46 10.68 12.99
N ALA A 148 11.76 10.68 12.69
CA ALA A 148 12.80 10.43 13.70
C ALA A 148 12.77 11.50 14.80
N ASP A 149 12.64 12.78 14.41
CA ASP A 149 12.49 13.89 15.36
C ASP A 149 11.18 13.78 16.17
N PHE A 150 10.06 13.51 15.51
CA PHE A 150 8.76 13.33 16.15
C PHE A 150 8.80 12.20 17.18
N TYR A 151 9.37 11.05 16.81
CA TYR A 151 9.53 9.91 17.70
C TYR A 151 10.40 10.25 18.92
N LYS A 152 11.50 10.99 18.73
CA LYS A 152 12.41 11.34 19.82
C LYS A 152 11.88 12.44 20.74
N THR A 153 11.19 13.45 20.19
CA THR A 153 10.82 14.67 20.91
C THR A 153 9.39 14.68 21.41
N ARG A 154 8.49 13.85 20.85
CA ARG A 154 7.05 13.86 21.14
C ARG A 154 6.48 12.47 21.44
N ARG A 155 7.11 11.74 22.36
CA ARG A 155 6.68 10.39 22.76
C ARG A 155 5.21 10.30 23.15
N ASP A 156 4.71 11.25 23.93
CA ASP A 156 3.30 11.29 24.33
C ASP A 156 2.33 11.48 23.13
N GLU A 157 2.78 12.08 22.03
CA GLU A 157 2.00 12.18 20.79
C GLU A 157 2.06 10.87 19.98
N VAL A 158 3.21 10.19 19.98
CA VAL A 158 3.36 8.84 19.38
C VAL A 158 2.43 7.84 20.08
N ASP A 159 2.42 7.81 21.40
CA ASP A 159 1.56 6.89 22.18
C ASP A 159 0.08 7.16 21.90
N ARG A 160 -0.33 8.43 21.81
CA ARG A 160 -1.71 8.78 21.43
C ARG A 160 -2.07 8.37 20.00
N ALA A 161 -1.14 8.50 19.05
CA ALA A 161 -1.35 8.04 17.68
C ALA A 161 -1.55 6.51 17.64
N ILE A 162 -0.77 5.77 18.43
CA ILE A 162 -0.90 4.33 18.59
C ILE A 162 -2.24 3.96 19.22
N ASP A 163 -2.67 4.63 20.29
CA ASP A 163 -3.94 4.32 20.96
C ASP A 163 -5.13 4.50 20.03
N GLY A 164 -5.17 5.61 19.27
CA GLY A 164 -6.23 5.85 18.29
C GLY A 164 -6.24 4.82 17.16
N LEU A 165 -5.07 4.38 16.72
CA LEU A 165 -4.94 3.32 15.71
C LEU A 165 -5.40 1.96 16.24
N MET A 166 -4.98 1.60 17.46
CA MET A 166 -5.38 0.35 18.11
C MET A 166 -6.89 0.30 18.36
N GLU A 167 -7.52 1.44 18.66
CA GLU A 167 -8.98 1.53 18.70
C GLU A 167 -9.61 1.26 17.32
N GLY A 168 -9.05 1.84 16.25
CA GLY A 168 -9.49 1.58 14.88
C GLY A 168 -9.34 0.10 14.47
N LEU A 169 -8.19 -0.50 14.74
CA LEU A 169 -7.92 -1.92 14.48
C LEU A 169 -8.85 -2.82 15.30
N ASN A 170 -9.08 -2.49 16.57
CA ASN A 170 -10.04 -3.21 17.39
C ASN A 170 -11.43 -3.12 16.79
N ARG A 171 -11.89 -1.96 16.28
CA ARG A 171 -13.20 -1.88 15.61
C ARG A 171 -13.27 -2.79 14.39
N ILE A 172 -12.21 -2.90 13.58
CA ILE A 172 -12.17 -3.82 12.44
C ILE A 172 -12.25 -5.28 12.92
N ALA A 173 -11.46 -5.64 13.94
CA ALA A 173 -11.39 -6.99 14.49
C ALA A 173 -12.65 -7.38 15.29
N THR A 174 -13.31 -6.40 15.90
CA THR A 174 -14.48 -6.59 16.76
C THR A 174 -15.78 -6.32 16.04
N LEU A 175 -15.81 -5.92 14.76
CA LEU A 175 -17.03 -5.89 13.93
C LEU A 175 -17.72 -7.25 14.09
N PRO A 176 -18.71 -7.39 14.98
CA PRO A 176 -19.55 -8.56 14.93
C PRO A 176 -20.39 -8.29 13.68
N GLY A 177 -20.71 -9.30 12.90
CA GLY A 177 -22.04 -9.24 12.29
C GLY A 177 -22.97 -9.13 13.48
N ASP A 178 -23.46 -7.94 13.82
CA ASP A 178 -24.23 -7.66 15.04
C ASP A 178 -25.61 -8.35 15.02
N GLY A 179 -25.82 -9.24 14.05
CA GLY A 179 -27.07 -9.92 13.80
C GLY A 179 -28.18 -8.94 13.41
N SER A 180 -27.87 -7.65 13.21
CA SER A 180 -28.83 -6.74 12.60
C SER A 180 -29.08 -7.24 11.18
N GLU A 181 -30.35 -7.33 10.83
CA GLU A 181 -30.71 -7.60 9.45
C GLU A 181 -30.09 -6.50 8.60
N LEU A 182 -29.24 -6.90 7.65
CA LEU A 182 -28.72 -5.99 6.64
C LEU A 182 -29.91 -5.30 5.96
N ASP A 183 -30.09 -4.02 6.25
CA ASP A 183 -31.15 -3.24 5.64
C ASP A 183 -30.93 -3.23 4.12
N LEU A 184 -31.92 -3.69 3.37
CA LEU A 184 -31.85 -3.71 1.90
C LEU A 184 -31.72 -2.30 1.32
N ASP A 185 -32.12 -1.28 2.07
CA ASP A 185 -31.93 0.13 1.68
C ASP A 185 -30.47 0.58 1.81
N LEU A 186 -29.62 -0.15 2.54
CA LEU A 186 -28.19 0.12 2.60
C LEU A 186 -27.57 0.09 1.20
N ILE A 187 -27.98 -0.86 0.35
CA ILE A 187 -27.48 -0.96 -1.04
C ILE A 187 -27.88 0.30 -1.85
N SER A 188 -29.13 0.77 -1.71
CA SER A 188 -29.59 2.02 -2.34
C SER A 188 -28.77 3.23 -1.87
N GLN A 189 -28.52 3.31 -0.57
CA GLN A 189 -27.79 4.42 0.04
C GLN A 189 -26.32 4.40 -0.40
N THR A 190 -25.67 3.24 -0.38
CA THR A 190 -24.30 3.09 -0.86
C THR A 190 -24.18 3.40 -2.35
N ALA A 191 -25.11 2.92 -3.19
CA ALA A 191 -25.15 3.28 -4.61
C ALA A 191 -25.26 4.79 -4.81
N SER A 192 -26.11 5.47 -4.03
CA SER A 192 -26.28 6.92 -4.08
C SER A 192 -25.02 7.69 -3.66
N VAL A 193 -24.26 7.18 -2.69
CA VAL A 193 -22.98 7.76 -2.28
C VAL A 193 -21.91 7.55 -3.36
N LEU A 194 -21.80 6.33 -3.90
CA LEU A 194 -20.86 6.01 -4.97
C LEU A 194 -21.14 6.84 -6.24
N ALA A 195 -22.40 7.08 -6.57
CA ALA A 195 -22.79 7.88 -7.72
C ALA A 195 -22.24 9.32 -7.66
N GLN A 196 -22.00 9.87 -6.47
CA GLN A 196 -21.45 11.23 -6.31
C GLN A 196 -19.97 11.33 -6.70
N SER A 197 -19.23 10.22 -6.67
CA SER A 197 -17.81 10.17 -7.04
C SER A 197 -17.54 9.50 -8.39
N PHE A 198 -18.61 9.17 -9.12
CA PHE A 198 -18.52 8.53 -10.43
C PHE A 198 -18.03 9.51 -11.50
N ASP A 199 -17.18 9.01 -12.39
CA ASP A 199 -16.69 9.76 -13.54
C ASP A 199 -17.66 9.60 -14.73
N ASP A 200 -18.58 10.55 -14.88
CA ASP A 200 -19.58 10.58 -15.97
C ASP A 200 -18.97 10.79 -17.37
N ARG A 201 -17.66 11.02 -17.50
CA ARG A 201 -16.99 11.23 -18.79
C ARG A 201 -16.28 9.98 -19.28
N ASP A 202 -15.45 9.40 -18.43
CA ASP A 202 -14.57 8.27 -18.78
C ASP A 202 -14.94 6.97 -18.03
N GLY A 203 -15.99 6.98 -17.19
CA GLY A 203 -16.50 5.82 -16.47
C GLY A 203 -15.61 5.40 -15.29
N GLY A 204 -16.17 4.73 -14.29
CA GLY A 204 -15.48 4.30 -13.07
C GLY A 204 -15.30 5.43 -12.06
N PHE A 205 -14.22 5.37 -11.27
CA PHE A 205 -14.03 6.23 -10.10
C PHE A 205 -12.60 6.76 -10.01
N GLY A 206 -12.45 7.91 -9.35
CA GLY A 206 -11.15 8.52 -9.09
C GLY A 206 -10.49 9.12 -10.32
N SER A 207 -9.27 9.64 -10.14
CA SER A 207 -8.52 10.32 -11.19
C SER A 207 -7.38 9.44 -11.75
N GLN A 208 -6.17 9.59 -11.24
CA GLN A 208 -4.96 8.87 -11.67
C GLN A 208 -4.17 8.41 -10.43
N PRO A 209 -3.71 7.15 -10.38
CA PRO A 209 -4.06 6.04 -11.27
C PRO A 209 -5.53 5.60 -11.10
N LYS A 210 -6.12 5.06 -12.17
CA LYS A 210 -7.53 4.65 -12.22
C LYS A 210 -7.69 3.14 -12.16
N PHE A 211 -8.44 2.66 -11.17
CA PHE A 211 -8.67 1.23 -10.90
C PHE A 211 -10.09 0.81 -11.30
N PRO A 212 -10.29 -0.44 -11.81
CA PRO A 212 -11.61 -0.96 -12.18
C PRO A 212 -12.69 -0.89 -11.09
N ASN A 213 -12.28 -1.04 -9.82
CA ASN A 213 -13.15 -0.97 -8.65
C ASN A 213 -14.42 -1.85 -8.77
N SER A 214 -14.20 -3.14 -9.06
CA SER A 214 -15.25 -4.13 -9.34
C SER A 214 -16.33 -4.20 -8.25
N MET A 215 -15.95 -4.09 -6.98
CA MET A 215 -16.90 -4.07 -5.86
C MET A 215 -17.88 -2.90 -5.92
N SER A 216 -17.42 -1.71 -6.28
CA SER A 216 -18.30 -0.54 -6.42
C SER A 216 -19.24 -0.69 -7.61
N LEU A 217 -18.77 -1.28 -8.71
CA LEU A 217 -19.62 -1.62 -9.86
C LEU A 217 -20.65 -2.69 -9.49
N GLU A 218 -20.28 -3.66 -8.65
CA GLU A 218 -21.19 -4.68 -8.17
C GLU A 218 -22.33 -4.08 -7.32
N VAL A 219 -22.05 -3.07 -6.50
CA VAL A 219 -23.10 -2.34 -5.75
C VAL A 219 -24.14 -1.75 -6.70
N PHE A 220 -23.72 -1.10 -7.79
CA PHE A 220 -24.64 -0.59 -8.81
C PHE A 220 -25.46 -1.71 -9.47
N LEU A 221 -24.82 -2.83 -9.84
CA LEU A 221 -25.53 -3.99 -10.42
C LEU A 221 -26.57 -4.57 -9.45
N ARG A 222 -26.22 -4.73 -8.18
CA ARG A 222 -27.12 -5.21 -7.12
C ARG A 222 -28.27 -4.24 -6.89
N ASN A 223 -28.01 -2.94 -6.89
CA ASN A 223 -29.06 -1.94 -6.75
C ASN A 223 -30.01 -1.96 -7.94
N TYR A 224 -29.48 -1.99 -9.17
CA TYR A 224 -30.27 -2.10 -10.41
C TYR A 224 -31.14 -3.36 -10.41
N ALA A 225 -30.58 -4.52 -10.06
CA ALA A 225 -31.31 -5.78 -10.02
C ALA A 225 -32.52 -5.75 -9.06
N ARG A 226 -32.42 -4.95 -7.98
CA ARG A 226 -33.47 -4.82 -6.96
C ARG A 226 -34.50 -3.74 -7.27
N THR A 227 -34.05 -2.56 -7.70
CA THR A 227 -34.89 -1.36 -7.83
C THR A 227 -35.29 -1.06 -9.27
N GLY A 228 -34.56 -1.60 -10.24
CA GLY A 228 -34.70 -1.26 -11.66
C GLY A 228 -34.12 0.10 -12.04
N GLN A 229 -33.34 0.77 -11.18
CA GLN A 229 -32.79 2.10 -11.43
C GLN A 229 -31.83 2.13 -12.65
N PRO A 230 -32.24 2.65 -13.82
CA PRO A 230 -31.50 2.47 -15.07
C PRO A 230 -30.14 3.17 -15.08
N GLU A 231 -29.97 4.24 -14.31
CA GLU A 231 -28.71 4.99 -14.21
C GLU A 231 -27.58 4.13 -13.62
N ASP A 232 -27.88 3.19 -12.73
CA ASP A 232 -26.87 2.31 -12.14
C ASP A 232 -26.32 1.32 -13.17
N LEU A 233 -27.21 0.74 -13.99
CA LEU A 233 -26.79 -0.07 -15.13
C LEU A 233 -25.98 0.74 -16.15
N ALA A 234 -26.39 1.99 -16.39
CA ALA A 234 -25.68 2.88 -17.33
C ALA A 234 -24.24 3.17 -16.85
N ARG A 235 -24.04 3.43 -15.55
CA ARG A 235 -22.69 3.64 -14.96
C ARG A 235 -21.79 2.42 -15.14
N VAL A 236 -22.31 1.23 -14.86
CA VAL A 236 -21.55 -0.02 -15.02
C VAL A 236 -21.20 -0.26 -16.49
N THR A 237 -22.19 -0.18 -17.37
CA THR A 237 -22.01 -0.38 -18.82
C THR A 237 -20.99 0.59 -19.38
N MET A 238 -21.09 1.87 -19.02
CA MET A 238 -20.15 2.90 -19.44
C MET A 238 -18.72 2.58 -18.98
N THR A 239 -18.55 2.18 -17.72
CA THR A 239 -17.23 1.83 -17.17
C THR A 239 -16.63 0.64 -17.92
N LEU A 240 -17.40 -0.43 -18.11
CA LEU A 240 -16.93 -1.64 -18.80
C LEU A 240 -16.62 -1.36 -20.28
N ASP A 241 -17.45 -0.58 -20.99
CA ASP A 241 -17.20 -0.19 -22.38
C ASP A 241 -15.91 0.63 -22.52
N ARG A 242 -15.68 1.56 -21.58
CA ARG A 242 -14.47 2.39 -21.56
C ARG A 242 -13.22 1.56 -21.28
N MET A 243 -13.29 0.65 -20.32
CA MET A 243 -12.18 -0.26 -20.00
C MET A 243 -11.89 -1.22 -21.16
N ALA A 244 -12.91 -1.86 -21.74
CA ALA A 244 -12.75 -2.83 -22.83
C ALA A 244 -12.18 -2.19 -24.12
N ARG A 245 -12.50 -0.91 -24.37
CA ARG A 245 -11.94 -0.13 -25.49
C ARG A 245 -10.63 0.59 -25.15
N GLY A 246 -10.22 0.55 -23.88
CA GLY A 246 -8.99 1.17 -23.38
C GLY A 246 -7.79 0.23 -23.47
N GLY A 247 -6.62 0.76 -23.14
CA GLY A 247 -5.40 -0.04 -23.01
C GLY A 247 -5.31 -0.80 -21.68
N ILE A 248 -6.20 -0.53 -20.72
CA ILE A 248 -6.31 -1.37 -19.51
C ILE A 248 -6.72 -2.81 -19.85
N TYR A 249 -7.48 -3.03 -20.92
CA TYR A 249 -7.71 -4.36 -21.47
C TYR A 249 -6.59 -4.73 -22.43
N ASP A 250 -5.95 -5.88 -22.21
CA ASP A 250 -4.93 -6.38 -23.13
C ASP A 250 -5.59 -6.84 -24.44
N GLN A 251 -5.51 -5.97 -25.45
CA GLN A 251 -6.10 -6.17 -26.76
C GLN A 251 -5.47 -7.36 -27.54
N LEU A 252 -4.31 -7.86 -27.11
CA LEU A 252 -3.60 -8.96 -27.76
C LEU A 252 -3.76 -10.28 -27.01
N GLY A 253 -3.48 -10.28 -25.72
CA GLY A 253 -3.46 -11.46 -24.86
C GLY A 253 -4.74 -11.71 -24.07
N GLY A 254 -5.68 -10.75 -24.07
CA GLY A 254 -6.88 -10.79 -23.24
C GLY A 254 -6.62 -10.54 -21.75
N GLY A 255 -7.69 -10.30 -21.00
CA GLY A 255 -7.62 -9.96 -19.58
C GLY A 255 -7.32 -8.48 -19.32
N PHE A 256 -7.51 -8.07 -18.07
CA PHE A 256 -7.32 -6.71 -17.61
C PHE A 256 -6.01 -6.55 -16.86
N HIS A 257 -5.30 -5.48 -17.19
CA HIS A 257 -4.23 -4.92 -16.38
C HIS A 257 -4.80 -4.34 -15.08
N ARG A 258 -4.00 -4.36 -14.02
CA ARG A 258 -4.43 -4.01 -12.66
C ARG A 258 -5.05 -2.60 -12.56
N TYR A 259 -4.45 -1.62 -13.25
CA TYR A 259 -4.95 -0.25 -13.30
C TYR A 259 -4.42 0.51 -14.53
N SER A 260 -5.06 1.64 -14.82
CA SER A 260 -4.59 2.61 -15.81
C SER A 260 -3.81 3.72 -15.11
N VAL A 261 -2.65 4.12 -15.64
CA VAL A 261 -1.89 5.26 -15.09
C VAL A 261 -2.57 6.59 -15.41
N ASP A 262 -3.43 6.63 -16.43
CA ASP A 262 -4.27 7.79 -16.76
C ASP A 262 -5.74 7.60 -16.36
N HIS A 263 -6.51 8.69 -16.45
CA HIS A 263 -7.93 8.73 -16.08
C HIS A 263 -8.89 8.18 -17.16
N LYS A 264 -8.38 7.89 -18.36
CA LYS A 264 -9.16 7.52 -19.56
C LYS A 264 -9.08 6.02 -19.89
N TRP A 265 -8.39 5.24 -19.08
CA TRP A 265 -8.13 3.81 -19.29
C TRP A 265 -7.18 3.50 -20.45
N LEU A 266 -6.37 4.46 -20.92
CA LEU A 266 -5.58 4.29 -22.16
C LEU A 266 -4.20 3.66 -21.92
N VAL A 267 -3.50 4.07 -20.87
CA VAL A 267 -2.14 3.58 -20.58
C VAL A 267 -2.20 2.62 -19.39
N PRO A 268 -2.01 1.30 -19.59
CA PRO A 268 -2.02 0.35 -18.50
C PRO A 268 -0.74 0.41 -17.67
N HIS A 269 -0.86 0.04 -16.40
CA HIS A 269 0.24 -0.54 -15.66
C HIS A 269 0.33 -2.03 -16.03
N PHE A 270 1.43 -2.47 -16.66
CA PHE A 270 1.57 -3.78 -17.32
C PHE A 270 1.62 -5.02 -16.40
N GLU A 271 1.03 -4.93 -15.20
CA GLU A 271 0.80 -6.05 -14.27
C GLU A 271 -0.63 -6.58 -14.46
N LYS A 272 -0.80 -7.91 -14.46
CA LYS A 272 -2.13 -8.56 -14.41
C LYS A 272 -2.21 -9.40 -13.15
N MET A 273 -3.27 -9.18 -12.37
CA MET A 273 -3.50 -9.92 -11.14
C MET A 273 -4.51 -11.03 -11.38
N LEU A 274 -4.29 -12.20 -10.78
CA LEU A 274 -5.19 -13.34 -10.95
C LEU A 274 -6.61 -13.01 -10.49
N TYR A 275 -6.78 -12.32 -9.36
CA TYR A 275 -8.11 -11.98 -8.83
C TYR A 275 -8.91 -11.02 -9.72
N ASP A 276 -8.26 -10.25 -10.59
CA ASP A 276 -8.92 -9.38 -11.57
C ASP A 276 -9.35 -10.15 -12.83
N ASN A 277 -8.84 -11.37 -13.03
CA ASN A 277 -8.94 -12.13 -14.28
C ASN A 277 -9.46 -13.57 -14.12
N ALA A 278 -9.73 -14.04 -12.90
CA ALA A 278 -10.15 -15.41 -12.57
C ALA A 278 -11.67 -15.56 -12.43
#